data_AF-A0A543J5I0-F1
#
_entry.id   AF-A0A543J5I0-F1
#
_cell.length_a   1.000
_cell.length_b   1.000
_cell.length_c   1.000
_cell.angle_alpha   90.00
_cell.angle_beta   90.00
_cell.angle_gamma   90.00
#
_symmetry.space_group_name_H-M   'P 1'
#
loop_
_entity.id
_entity.type
_entity.pdbx_description
1 polymer ?
#
loop_
_entity_poly.entity_id
_entity_poly.type
_entity_poly.pdbx_seq_one_letter_code
_entity_poly.pdbx_strand_id
1 'polypeptide(L)'
;MELVTEAVAARREEARHCAWCGRRLPDSGRIGRPRRYCAQPCRQRAYERRAAVQRGGLPEDAVVLSAGELADLQDRLFQLRCAAEDVATAAADGADGAELRRLAGELVDTARGLERLR
;
A
#
# COMPACT_ATOMS: atom_id res chain seq x y z
N MET A 1 3.59 -9.22 -25.90
CA MET A 1 2.65 -9.91 -24.97
C MET A 1 3.31 -11.08 -24.22
N GLU A 2 4.55 -11.47 -24.53
CA GLU A 2 5.35 -12.43 -23.73
C GLU A 2 6.22 -11.78 -22.62
N LEU A 3 6.48 -10.47 -22.69
CA LEU A 3 7.25 -9.75 -21.67
C LEU A 3 6.45 -9.46 -20.38
N VAL A 4 5.12 -9.42 -20.48
CA VAL A 4 4.21 -9.17 -19.34
C VAL A 4 4.16 -10.38 -18.40
N THR A 5 4.35 -11.59 -18.96
CA THR A 5 4.34 -12.86 -18.22
C THR A 5 5.60 -13.10 -17.38
N GLU A 6 6.76 -12.55 -17.77
CA GLU A 6 8.00 -12.59 -16.94
C GLU A 6 7.93 -11.67 -15.71
N ALA A 7 7.30 -10.50 -15.82
CA ALA A 7 7.06 -9.60 -14.68
C ALA A 7 6.17 -10.25 -13.60
N VAL A 8 5.29 -11.17 -13.98
CA VAL A 8 4.42 -11.92 -13.07
C VAL A 8 5.17 -13.05 -12.36
N ALA A 9 6.25 -13.59 -12.93
CA ALA A 9 7.08 -14.62 -12.29
C ALA A 9 8.03 -14.04 -11.23
N ALA A 10 8.44 -12.78 -11.35
CA ALA A 10 9.22 -12.04 -10.33
C ALA A 10 8.43 -11.74 -9.04
N ARG A 11 7.12 -12.05 -8.99
CA ARG A 11 6.34 -12.17 -7.74
C ARG A 11 6.90 -13.22 -6.76
N ARG A 12 7.91 -14.00 -7.16
CA ARG A 12 8.55 -15.10 -6.42
C ARG A 12 9.51 -14.71 -5.29
N GLU A 13 9.79 -13.42 -5.07
CA GLU A 13 10.44 -12.94 -3.84
C GLU A 13 9.43 -12.01 -3.16
N GLU A 14 8.44 -12.60 -2.49
CA GLU A 14 7.28 -11.91 -1.97
C GLU A 14 7.72 -10.87 -0.93
N ALA A 15 7.85 -9.62 -1.38
CA ALA A 15 8.29 -8.52 -0.54
C ALA A 15 7.38 -8.45 0.69
N ARG A 16 7.91 -8.88 1.83
CA ARG A 16 7.14 -8.93 3.08
C ARG A 16 6.87 -7.50 3.51
N HIS A 17 5.63 -7.22 3.88
CA HIS A 17 5.26 -5.90 4.41
C HIS A 17 5.09 -5.97 5.93
N CYS A 18 5.37 -4.84 6.59
CA CYS A 18 5.14 -4.68 8.01
C CYS A 18 3.66 -4.91 8.30
N ALA A 19 3.34 -5.84 9.19
CA ALA A 19 1.96 -6.16 9.55
C ALA A 19 1.24 -5.03 10.33
N TRP A 20 1.93 -3.92 10.61
CA TRP A 20 1.34 -2.70 11.13
C TRP A 20 1.22 -1.64 10.03
N CYS A 21 2.33 -1.04 9.60
CA CYS A 21 2.31 0.12 8.70
C CYS A 21 2.40 -0.19 7.19
N GLY A 22 2.42 -1.46 6.79
CA GLY A 22 2.52 -1.84 5.38
C GLY A 22 3.88 -1.53 4.73
N ARG A 23 4.85 -0.94 5.44
CA ARG A 23 6.20 -0.68 4.88
C ARG A 23 6.89 -1.99 4.50
N ARG A 24 7.52 -2.03 3.33
CA ARG A 24 8.36 -3.15 2.89
C ARG A 24 9.44 -3.45 3.94
N LEU A 25 9.54 -4.72 4.32
CA LEU A 25 10.56 -5.23 5.21
C LEU A 25 11.80 -5.59 4.40
N PRO A 26 13.00 -5.37 4.95
CA PRO A 26 14.23 -5.79 4.29
C PRO A 26 14.24 -7.32 4.15
N ASP A 27 14.84 -7.80 3.06
CA ASP A 27 15.11 -9.22 2.89
C ASP A 27 16.15 -9.67 3.91
N SER A 28 15.62 -10.16 5.03
CA SER A 28 16.37 -11.01 5.94
C SER A 28 16.40 -12.39 5.30
N GLY A 29 17.60 -12.86 4.94
CA GLY A 29 17.84 -14.17 4.36
C GLY A 29 17.13 -15.30 5.13
N ARG A 30 17.02 -16.47 4.50
CA ARG A 30 16.13 -17.58 4.92
C ARG A 30 16.45 -18.24 6.28
N ILE A 31 17.38 -17.70 7.06
CA ILE A 31 17.79 -18.26 8.35
C ILE A 31 17.03 -17.57 9.48
N GLY A 32 16.18 -18.33 10.17
CA GLY A 32 15.44 -17.89 11.35
C GLY A 32 14.03 -17.36 11.06
N ARG A 33 13.35 -16.89 12.11
CA ARG A 33 11.95 -16.43 12.02
C ARG A 33 11.86 -15.12 11.24
N PRO A 34 11.03 -15.05 10.18
CA PRO A 34 10.73 -13.82 9.45
C PRO A 34 10.39 -12.63 10.35
N ARG A 35 10.95 -11.45 10.04
CA ARG A 35 10.50 -10.20 10.65
C ARG A 35 9.05 -9.94 10.22
N ARG A 36 8.20 -9.55 11.18
CA ARG A 36 6.79 -9.18 10.94
C ARG A 36 6.54 -7.67 11.01
N TYR A 37 7.44 -6.93 11.66
CA TYR A 37 7.33 -5.49 11.88
C TYR A 37 8.64 -4.80 11.53
N CYS A 38 8.57 -3.56 11.02
CA CYS A 38 9.76 -2.81 10.63
C CYS A 38 10.58 -2.34 11.85
N ALA A 39 9.91 -2.03 12.97
CA ALA A 39 10.52 -1.52 14.20
C ALA A 39 9.70 -1.87 15.46
N GLN A 40 10.29 -1.67 16.64
CA GLN A 40 9.64 -1.90 17.94
C GLN A 40 8.35 -1.08 18.13
N PRO A 41 8.25 0.22 17.75
CA PRO A 41 7.00 0.98 17.87
C PRO A 41 5.83 0.36 17.10
N CYS A 42 6.07 -0.14 15.88
CA CYS A 42 5.05 -0.85 15.09
C CYS A 42 4.58 -2.14 15.76
N ARG A 43 5.49 -2.87 16.41
CA ARG A 43 5.14 -4.07 17.19
C ARG A 43 4.28 -3.71 18.40
N GLN A 44 4.61 -2.63 19.11
CA GLN A 44 3.87 -2.16 20.29
C GLN A 44 2.43 -1.77 19.92
N ARG A 45 2.26 -0.93 18.90
CA ARG A 45 0.91 -0.53 18.43
C ARG A 45 0.08 -1.72 17.94
N ALA A 46 0.71 -2.69 17.26
CA ALA A 46 0.03 -3.93 16.84
C ALA A 46 -0.42 -4.80 18.03
N TYR A 47 0.28 -4.75 19.16
CA TYR A 47 -0.15 -5.41 20.39
C TYR A 47 -1.34 -4.66 21.02
N GLU A 48 -1.22 -3.35 21.20
CA GLU A 48 -2.27 -2.51 21.80
C GLU A 48 -3.60 -2.62 21.06
N ARG A 49 -3.57 -2.58 19.71
CA ARG A 49 -4.77 -2.75 18.90
C ARG A 49 -5.38 -4.14 19.05
N ARG A 50 -4.58 -5.21 19.05
CA ARG A 50 -5.10 -6.57 19.27
C ARG A 50 -5.70 -6.73 20.67
N ALA A 51 -5.07 -6.16 21.70
CA ALA A 51 -5.59 -6.17 23.05
C ALA A 51 -6.92 -5.40 23.16
N ALA A 52 -7.06 -4.28 22.43
CA ALA A 52 -8.31 -3.54 22.35
C ALA A 52 -9.42 -4.32 21.61
N VAL A 53 -9.10 -4.95 20.47
CA VAL A 53 -10.03 -5.76 19.66
C VAL A 53 -10.54 -6.98 20.45
N GLN A 54 -9.65 -7.70 21.15
CA GLN A 54 -10.03 -8.87 21.95
C GLN A 54 -11.00 -8.53 23.08
N ARG A 55 -10.91 -7.33 23.66
CA ARG A 55 -11.89 -6.86 24.66
C ARG A 55 -13.25 -6.51 24.05
N GLY A 56 -13.31 -6.27 22.74
CA GLY A 56 -14.52 -5.86 22.02
C GLY A 56 -15.33 -6.99 21.38
N GLY A 57 -14.88 -8.24 21.44
CA GLY A 57 -15.62 -9.39 20.88
C GLY A 57 -15.75 -9.40 19.35
N LEU A 58 -14.84 -8.71 18.65
CA LEU A 58 -14.86 -8.64 17.19
C LEU A 58 -14.33 -9.95 16.55
N PRO A 59 -14.78 -10.27 15.32
CA PRO A 59 -14.24 -11.38 14.53
C PRO A 59 -12.72 -11.28 14.32
N GLU A 60 -12.05 -12.42 14.13
CA GLU A 60 -10.59 -12.48 13.99
C GLU A 60 -10.06 -11.77 12.74
N ASP A 61 -10.87 -11.69 11.68
CA ASP A 61 -10.57 -11.02 10.42
C ASP A 61 -11.04 -9.56 10.37
N ALA A 62 -11.60 -9.05 11.46
CA ALA A 62 -12.10 -7.68 11.51
C ALA A 62 -10.98 -6.64 11.32
N VAL A 63 -11.18 -5.73 10.38
CA VAL A 63 -10.32 -4.57 10.18
C VAL A 63 -10.93 -3.35 10.88
N VAL A 64 -10.41 -3.02 12.06
CA VAL A 64 -10.79 -1.80 12.79
C VAL A 64 -9.98 -0.58 12.34
N LEU A 65 -10.64 0.42 11.80
CA LEU A 65 -10.06 1.74 11.52
C LEU A 65 -10.70 2.76 12.46
N SER A 66 -9.90 3.72 12.93
CA SER A 66 -10.45 4.94 13.53
C SER A 66 -11.16 5.77 12.46
N ALA A 67 -12.05 6.67 12.88
CA ALA A 67 -12.69 7.61 11.95
C ALA A 67 -11.66 8.43 11.15
N GLY A 68 -10.55 8.83 11.78
CA GLY A 68 -9.45 9.53 11.10
C GLY A 68 -8.69 8.65 10.09
N GLU A 69 -8.42 7.39 10.42
CA GLU A 69 -7.80 6.44 9.47
C GLU A 69 -8.72 6.18 8.26
N LEU A 70 -10.04 6.13 8.46
CA LEU A 70 -11.01 5.97 7.37
C LEU A 70 -11.07 7.22 6.47
N ALA A 71 -11.09 8.41 7.08
CA ALA A 71 -11.10 9.68 6.34
C ALA A 71 -9.81 9.85 5.51
N ASP A 72 -8.64 9.59 6.10
CA ASP A 72 -7.35 9.63 5.38
C ASP A 72 -7.33 8.65 4.18
N LEU A 73 -7.87 7.43 4.37
CA LEU A 73 -7.98 6.47 3.27
C LEU A 73 -8.89 6.98 2.15
N GLN A 74 -10.04 7.57 2.49
CA GLN A 74 -10.97 8.13 1.52
C GLN A 74 -10.34 9.29 0.73
N ASP A 75 -9.64 10.19 1.42
CA ASP A 75 -8.94 11.33 0.78
C ASP A 75 -7.86 10.86 -0.20
N ARG A 76 -7.09 9.84 0.17
CA ARG A 76 -6.02 9.30 -0.69
C ARG A 76 -6.58 8.51 -1.88
N LEU A 77 -7.70 7.81 -1.72
CA LEU A 77 -8.42 7.18 -2.82
C LEU A 77 -8.99 8.22 -3.78
N PHE A 78 -9.51 9.34 -3.26
CA PHE A 78 -9.95 10.46 -4.06
C PHE A 78 -8.81 11.05 -4.89
N GLN A 79 -7.65 11.30 -4.27
CA GLN A 79 -6.45 11.78 -4.96
C GLN A 79 -6.01 10.81 -6.07
N LEU A 80 -6.02 9.50 -5.81
CA LEU A 80 -5.68 8.50 -6.82
C LEU A 80 -6.61 8.56 -8.03
N ARG A 81 -7.92 8.67 -7.79
CA ARG A 81 -8.91 8.80 -8.86
C ARG A 81 -8.66 10.07 -9.69
N CYS A 82 -8.44 11.21 -9.04
CA CYS A 82 -8.15 12.47 -9.74
C CYS A 82 -6.88 12.36 -10.59
N ALA A 83 -5.79 11.82 -10.06
CA ALA A 83 -4.57 11.60 -10.84
C ALA A 83 -4.80 10.70 -12.07
N ALA A 84 -5.69 9.72 -11.97
CA ALA A 84 -6.05 8.85 -13.10
C ALA A 84 -6.90 9.60 -14.14
N GLU A 85 -7.82 10.45 -13.69
CA GLU A 85 -8.65 11.34 -14.52
C GLU A 85 -7.79 12.37 -15.26
N ASP A 86 -6.73 12.89 -14.63
CA ASP A 86 -5.77 13.83 -15.24
C ASP A 86 -5.02 13.16 -16.40
N VAL A 87 -4.57 11.92 -16.22
CA VAL A 87 -3.94 11.12 -17.30
C VAL A 87 -4.92 10.91 -18.46
N ALA A 88 -6.18 10.58 -18.16
CA ALA A 88 -7.21 10.35 -19.17
C ALA A 88 -7.53 11.63 -19.96
N THR A 89 -7.64 12.76 -19.25
CA THR A 89 -7.89 14.08 -19.85
C THR A 89 -6.73 14.49 -20.75
N ALA A 90 -5.49 14.41 -20.25
CA ALA A 90 -4.31 14.73 -21.05
C ALA A 90 -4.21 13.86 -22.32
N ALA A 91 -4.54 12.57 -22.21
CA ALA A 91 -4.56 11.68 -23.36
C ALA A 91 -5.65 12.06 -24.39
N ALA A 92 -6.83 12.47 -23.92
CA ALA A 92 -7.93 12.94 -24.76
C ALA A 92 -7.58 14.26 -25.48
N ASP A 93 -6.84 15.14 -24.81
CA ASP A 93 -6.40 16.43 -25.34
C ASP A 93 -5.18 16.33 -26.27
N GLY A 94 -4.64 15.12 -26.47
CA GLY A 94 -3.49 14.89 -27.34
C GLY A 94 -2.15 15.34 -26.74
N ALA A 95 -2.04 15.31 -25.42
CA ALA A 95 -0.79 15.59 -24.72
C ALA A 95 0.36 14.73 -25.24
N ASP A 96 1.57 15.29 -25.23
CA ASP A 96 2.73 14.58 -25.73
C ASP A 96 3.15 13.43 -24.80
N GLY A 97 4.02 12.56 -25.32
CA GLY A 97 4.49 11.41 -24.56
C GLY A 97 5.30 11.77 -23.30
N ALA A 98 5.89 12.97 -23.22
CA ALA A 98 6.64 13.39 -22.03
C ALA A 98 5.68 13.79 -20.91
N GLU A 99 4.62 14.52 -21.23
CA GLU A 99 3.57 14.89 -20.30
C GLU A 99 2.81 13.66 -19.77
N LEU A 100 2.41 12.74 -20.65
CA LEU A 100 1.74 11.50 -20.24
C LEU A 100 2.63 10.64 -19.32
N ARG A 101 3.95 10.58 -19.58
CA ARG A 101 4.90 9.87 -18.70
C ARG A 101 5.00 10.53 -17.32
N ARG A 102 4.99 11.87 -17.26
CA ARG A 102 5.01 12.60 -15.98
C ARG A 102 3.75 12.30 -15.17
N LEU A 103 2.57 12.45 -15.78
CA LEU A 103 1.28 12.19 -15.12
C LEU A 103 1.14 10.72 -14.67
N ALA A 104 1.58 9.77 -15.50
CA ALA A 104 1.60 8.36 -15.13
C ALA A 104 2.55 8.09 -13.94
N GLY A 105 3.67 8.80 -13.85
CA GLY A 105 4.58 8.74 -12.70
C GLY A 105 3.91 9.23 -11.41
N GLU A 106 3.24 10.38 -11.46
CA GLU A 106 2.49 10.96 -10.33
C GLU A 106 1.34 10.05 -9.87
N LEU A 107 0.64 9.42 -10.81
CA LEU A 107 -0.38 8.41 -10.52
C LEU A 107 0.20 7.20 -9.77
N VAL A 108 1.34 6.66 -10.23
CA VAL A 108 2.02 5.53 -9.59
C VAL A 108 2.50 5.90 -8.18
N ASP A 109 3.04 7.10 -7.98
CA ASP A 109 3.50 7.53 -6.66
C ASP A 109 2.33 7.74 -5.69
N THR A 110 1.19 8.22 -6.17
CA THR A 110 -0.06 8.29 -5.40
C THR A 110 -0.54 6.90 -4.99
N ALA A 111 -0.52 5.94 -5.92
CA ALA A 111 -0.88 4.54 -5.65
C ALA A 111 0.06 3.88 -4.62
N ARG A 112 1.38 4.10 -4.74
CA ARG A 112 2.37 3.62 -3.75
C ARG A 112 2.17 4.25 -2.37
N GLY A 113 1.64 5.46 -2.32
CA GLY A 113 1.19 6.08 -1.09
C GLY A 113 0.14 5.21 -0.39
N LEU A 114 -0.89 4.80 -1.12
CA LEU A 114 -2.03 4.03 -0.63
C LEU A 114 -1.69 2.63 -0.10
N GLU A 115 -0.59 2.02 -0.54
CA GLU A 115 -0.11 0.74 0.01
C GLU A 115 0.17 0.80 1.53
N ARG A 116 0.34 2.00 2.09
CA ARG A 116 0.54 2.23 3.53
C ARG A 116 -0.78 2.66 4.18
N LEU A 117 -1.47 1.68 4.76
CA LEU A 117 -2.74 1.84 5.48
C LEU A 117 -2.59 2.27 6.97
N ARG A 118 -1.37 2.49 7.50
CA ARG A 118 -1.15 3.02 8.87
C ARG A 118 0.14 3.83 9.02
#